data_AF-A0A936GNJ2-F1
#
_entry.id   AF-A0A936GNJ2-F1
#
_cell.length_a   1.000
_cell.length_b   1.000
_cell.length_c   1.000
_cell.angle_alpha   90.00
_cell.angle_beta   90.00
_cell.angle_gamma   90.00
#
_symmetry.space_group_name_H-M   'P 1'
#
loop_
_entity.id
_entity.type
_entity.pdbx_description
1 polymer ?
#
loop_
_entity_poly.entity_id
_entity_poly.type
_entity_poly.pdbx_seq_one_letter_code
_entity_poly.pdbx_strand_id
1 'polypeptide(L)'
;MNKISRNEYEQAGINISKIKAVMPNLGNITDEMIGSESGAVASFCDLLQVALDKNQKIIINGQRQYDNRNDAFIVKLLNHSMAIPAQIQLQDKTLKFKIDSRSAKVDELTKQGFSLDEIDKICPVIRDEEIALVEQKKEELKSDISAIEAFCSDAPEFRISLLPEHLAELGKLN
;
A
#
# COMPACT_ATOMS: atom_id res chain seq x y z
N MET A 1 10.58 20.26 -7.93
CA MET A 1 10.39 20.28 -6.46
C MET A 1 10.77 18.90 -5.97
N ASN A 2 11.68 18.76 -5.00
CA ASN A 2 11.99 17.43 -4.44
C ASN A 2 10.76 16.91 -3.71
N LYS A 3 10.39 15.65 -3.96
CA LYS A 3 9.31 14.99 -3.23
C LYS A 3 9.72 14.78 -1.77
N ILE A 4 8.78 14.89 -0.84
CA ILE A 4 9.01 14.62 0.58
C ILE A 4 8.60 13.17 0.80
N SER A 5 9.56 12.34 1.19
CA SER A 5 9.26 10.96 1.53
C SER A 5 8.46 10.87 2.83
N ARG A 6 7.75 9.77 3.02
CA ARG A 6 7.04 9.47 4.28
C ARG A 6 7.95 9.59 5.50
N ASN A 7 9.15 9.02 5.44
CA ASN A 7 10.10 9.06 6.55
C ASN A 7 10.58 10.49 6.85
N GLU A 8 10.88 11.30 5.84
CA GLU A 8 11.25 12.71 6.05
C GLU A 8 10.10 13.50 6.72
N TYR A 9 8.86 13.25 6.29
CA TYR A 9 7.67 13.88 6.85
C TYR A 9 7.46 13.50 8.33
N GLU A 10 7.51 12.21 8.65
CA GLU A 10 7.36 11.70 10.01
C GLU A 10 8.47 12.21 10.94
N GLN A 11 9.73 12.16 10.50
CA GLN A 11 10.86 12.67 11.27
C GLN A 11 10.77 14.18 11.50
N ALA A 12 10.29 14.94 10.50
CA ALA A 12 10.08 16.37 10.67
C ALA A 12 9.04 16.68 11.76
N GLY A 13 7.95 15.92 11.81
CA GLY A 13 6.93 16.04 12.86
C GLY A 13 7.48 15.75 14.26
N ILE A 14 8.27 14.68 14.40
CA ILE A 14 8.94 14.32 15.66
C ILE A 14 9.92 15.42 16.09
N ASN A 15 10.73 15.92 15.17
CA ASN A 15 11.73 16.96 15.45
C ASN A 15 11.08 18.27 15.90
N ILE A 16 10.01 18.71 15.23
CA ILE A 16 9.25 19.91 15.62
C ILE A 16 8.75 19.77 17.06
N SER A 17 8.15 18.63 17.40
CA SER A 17 7.62 18.39 18.75
C SER A 17 8.72 18.43 19.81
N LYS A 18 9.87 17.81 19.54
CA LYS A 18 11.04 17.84 20.44
C LYS A 18 11.58 19.27 20.63
N ILE A 19 11.77 20.01 19.54
CA ILE A 19 12.28 21.39 19.59
C ILE A 19 11.31 22.29 20.36
N LYS A 20 10.00 22.20 20.10
CA LYS A 20 8.97 22.97 20.81
C LYS A 20 8.89 22.66 22.31
N ALA A 21 9.24 21.44 22.73
CA ALA A 21 9.30 21.07 24.14
C ALA A 21 10.54 21.66 24.85
N VAL A 22 11.65 21.83 24.13
CA VAL A 22 12.93 22.29 24.70
C VAL A 22 13.07 23.81 24.67
N MET A 23 12.62 24.48 23.60
CA MET A 23 12.78 25.93 23.40
C MET A 23 12.28 26.78 24.58
N PRO A 24 11.10 26.55 25.19
CA PRO A 24 10.62 27.35 26.32
C PRO A 24 11.54 27.25 27.54
N ASN A 25 12.11 26.07 27.79
CA ASN A 25 13.02 25.86 28.92
C ASN A 25 14.33 26.62 28.72
N LEU A 26 14.84 26.70 27.49
CA LEU A 26 16.02 27.50 27.16
C LEU A 26 15.76 29.00 27.27
N GLY A 27 14.56 29.46 26.88
CA GLY A 27 14.17 30.86 27.03
C GLY A 27 13.98 31.32 28.48
N ASN A 28 13.83 30.37 29.43
CA ASN A 28 13.71 30.65 30.86
C ASN A 28 15.07 30.65 31.59
N ILE A 29 16.17 30.32 30.92
CA ILE A 29 17.51 30.39 31.51
C ILE A 29 17.92 31.87 31.57
N THR A 30 18.12 32.39 32.77
CA THR A 30 18.56 33.78 32.97
C THR A 30 20.07 33.89 32.91
N ASP A 31 20.59 35.08 32.55
CA ASP A 31 22.04 35.35 32.54
C ASP A 31 22.71 35.06 33.90
N GLU A 32 21.98 35.22 35.01
CA GLU A 32 22.43 34.87 36.37
C GLU A 32 22.65 33.36 36.56
N MET A 33 21.93 32.51 35.82
CA MET A 33 22.03 31.04 35.89
C MET A 33 23.20 30.49 35.06
N ILE A 34 23.68 31.22 34.05
CA ILE A 34 24.67 30.75 33.08
C ILE A 34 25.94 31.61 32.99
N GLY A 35 25.96 32.78 33.61
CA GLY A 35 27.14 33.64 33.68
C GLY A 35 27.74 33.93 32.30
N SER A 36 28.99 33.49 32.07
CA SER A 36 29.71 33.69 30.81
C SER A 36 29.16 32.91 29.61
N GLU A 37 28.30 31.91 29.83
CA GLU A 37 27.79 31.03 28.77
C GLU A 37 26.54 31.59 28.04
N SER A 38 26.09 32.80 28.38
CA SER A 38 24.92 33.45 27.75
C SER A 38 24.99 33.47 26.21
N GLY A 39 26.17 33.74 25.65
CA GLY A 39 26.37 33.69 24.19
C GLY A 39 26.23 32.30 23.57
N ALA A 40 26.61 31.24 24.30
CA ALA A 40 26.46 29.86 23.84
C ALA A 40 24.99 29.41 23.86
N VAL A 41 24.23 29.81 24.88
CA VAL A 41 22.79 29.54 24.98
C VAL A 41 22.02 30.25 23.86
N ALA A 42 22.32 31.52 23.60
CA ALA A 42 21.73 32.27 22.48
C ALA A 42 22.02 31.59 21.12
N SER A 43 23.28 31.20 20.89
CA SER A 43 23.68 30.49 19.66
C SER A 43 22.97 29.14 19.51
N PHE A 44 22.75 28.42 20.61
CA PHE A 44 22.02 27.16 20.58
C PHE A 44 20.52 27.36 20.28
N CYS A 45 19.90 28.40 20.83
CA CYS A 45 18.53 28.79 20.48
C CYS A 45 18.39 29.12 18.99
N ASP A 46 19.35 29.85 18.42
CA ASP A 46 19.37 30.16 16.97
C ASP A 46 19.48 28.88 16.12
N LEU A 47 20.34 27.94 16.51
CA LEU A 47 20.45 26.65 15.84
C LEU A 47 19.14 25.84 15.90
N LEU A 48 18.47 25.84 17.06
CA LEU A 48 17.16 25.19 17.21
C LEU A 48 16.08 25.87 16.36
N GLN A 49 16.10 27.19 16.23
CA GLN A 49 15.17 27.93 15.37
C GLN A 49 15.40 27.58 13.89
N VAL A 50 16.65 27.54 13.43
CA VAL A 50 16.99 27.11 12.05
C VAL A 50 16.50 25.69 11.80
N ALA A 51 16.71 24.78 12.76
CA ALA A 51 16.22 23.40 12.66
C ALA A 51 14.69 23.35 12.63
N LEU A 52 14.00 24.16 13.45
CA LEU A 52 12.55 24.24 13.49
C LEU A 52 12.00 24.68 12.13
N ASP A 53 12.51 25.77 11.58
CA ASP A 53 12.08 26.32 10.28
C ASP A 53 12.28 25.33 9.14
N LYS A 54 13.41 24.60 9.16
CA LYS A 54 13.69 23.54 8.17
C LYS A 54 12.64 22.42 8.24
N ASN A 55 12.35 21.91 9.43
CA ASN A 55 11.36 20.84 9.59
C ASN A 55 9.93 21.33 9.27
N GLN A 56 9.58 22.57 9.62
CA GLN A 56 8.30 23.15 9.23
C GLN A 56 8.13 23.25 7.71
N LYS A 57 9.19 23.63 6.98
CA LYS A 57 9.17 23.62 5.50
C LYS A 57 8.93 22.22 4.94
N ILE A 58 9.51 21.17 5.53
CA ILE A 58 9.25 19.77 5.14
C ILE A 58 7.77 19.42 5.34
N ILE A 59 7.20 19.74 6.51
CA ILE A 59 5.77 19.50 6.78
C ILE A 59 4.88 20.26 5.81
N ILE A 60 5.14 21.55 5.55
CA ILE A 60 4.35 22.34 4.61
C ILE A 60 4.40 21.76 3.20
N ASN A 61 5.59 21.35 2.74
CA ASN A 61 5.75 20.75 1.41
C ASN A 61 5.10 19.36 1.33
N GLY A 62 5.20 18.54 2.38
CA GLY A 62 4.53 17.24 2.45
C GLY A 62 3.01 17.39 2.46
N GLN A 63 2.47 18.36 3.22
CA GLN A 63 1.04 18.65 3.21
C GLN A 63 0.58 19.09 1.81
N ARG A 64 1.33 19.97 1.14
CA ARG A 64 1.03 20.35 -0.26
C ARG A 64 1.07 19.16 -1.22
N GLN A 65 1.96 18.19 -1.02
CA GLN A 65 2.00 16.98 -1.85
C GLN A 65 0.76 16.12 -1.61
N TYR A 66 0.39 15.93 -0.34
CA TYR A 66 -0.83 15.25 0.03
C TYR A 66 -2.07 15.94 -0.57
N ASP A 67 -2.17 17.27 -0.46
CA ASP A 67 -3.33 18.03 -0.95
C ASP A 67 -3.45 18.01 -2.49
N ASN A 68 -2.32 17.91 -3.21
CA ASN A 68 -2.29 17.86 -4.68
C ASN A 68 -2.25 16.43 -5.24
N ARG A 69 -2.48 15.40 -4.40
CA ARG A 69 -2.48 14.00 -4.85
C ARG A 69 -3.63 13.75 -5.85
N ASN A 70 -3.46 12.73 -6.69
CA ASN A 70 -4.49 12.33 -7.64
C ASN A 70 -5.58 11.50 -6.94
N ASP A 71 -6.55 12.17 -6.33
CA ASP A 71 -7.65 11.52 -5.61
C ASP A 71 -8.46 10.57 -6.49
N ALA A 72 -8.70 10.93 -7.75
CA ALA A 72 -9.43 10.07 -8.69
C ALA A 72 -8.70 8.73 -8.92
N PHE A 73 -7.37 8.77 -9.04
CA PHE A 73 -6.56 7.56 -9.17
C PHE A 73 -6.56 6.73 -7.88
N ILE A 74 -6.41 7.36 -6.72
CA ILE A 74 -6.48 6.67 -5.42
C ILE A 74 -7.84 5.98 -5.26
N VAL A 75 -8.93 6.66 -5.57
CA VAL A 75 -10.29 6.09 -5.51
C VAL A 75 -10.44 4.91 -6.48
N LYS A 76 -9.90 5.01 -7.72
CA LYS A 76 -9.89 3.88 -8.66
C LYS A 76 -9.17 2.65 -8.09
N LEU A 77 -8.00 2.84 -7.48
CA LEU A 77 -7.24 1.75 -6.83
C LEU A 77 -8.00 1.15 -5.65
N LEU A 78 -8.59 1.98 -4.78
CA LEU A 78 -9.38 1.49 -3.64
C LEU A 78 -10.60 0.69 -4.12
N ASN A 79 -11.30 1.17 -5.16
CA ASN A 79 -12.41 0.43 -5.75
C ASN A 79 -11.97 -0.92 -6.34
N HIS A 80 -10.81 -0.96 -7.00
CA HIS A 80 -10.22 -2.21 -7.46
C HIS A 80 -9.97 -3.17 -6.30
N SER A 81 -9.30 -2.69 -5.24
CA SER A 81 -9.03 -3.47 -4.02
C SER A 81 -10.30 -4.03 -3.37
N MET A 82 -11.37 -3.23 -3.29
CA MET A 82 -12.65 -3.68 -2.74
C MET A 82 -13.35 -4.75 -3.59
N ALA A 83 -13.09 -4.80 -4.90
CA ALA A 83 -13.68 -5.80 -5.79
C ALA A 83 -12.95 -7.15 -5.75
N ILE A 84 -11.69 -7.18 -5.35
CA ILE A 84 -10.85 -8.39 -5.36
C ILE A 84 -11.45 -9.56 -4.56
N PRO A 85 -11.97 -9.40 -3.33
CA PRO A 85 -12.58 -10.51 -2.59
C PRO A 85 -13.69 -11.22 -3.36
N ALA A 86 -14.53 -10.46 -4.07
CA ALA A 86 -15.59 -11.02 -4.91
C ALA A 86 -15.02 -11.77 -6.13
N GLN A 87 -13.93 -11.29 -6.72
CA GLN A 87 -13.23 -11.96 -7.81
C GLN A 87 -12.61 -13.29 -7.36
N ILE A 88 -11.96 -13.32 -6.20
CA ILE A 88 -11.42 -14.56 -5.62
C ILE A 88 -12.54 -15.57 -5.37
N GLN A 89 -13.66 -15.14 -4.77
CA GLN A 89 -14.82 -16.01 -4.57
C GLN A 89 -15.39 -16.55 -5.88
N LEU A 90 -15.39 -15.74 -6.95
CA LEU A 90 -15.81 -16.19 -8.27
C LEU A 90 -14.88 -17.28 -8.80
N GLN A 91 -13.57 -17.11 -8.70
CA GLN A 91 -12.59 -18.12 -9.10
C GLN A 91 -12.80 -19.44 -8.36
N ASP A 92 -12.97 -19.40 -7.03
CA ASP A 92 -13.22 -20.59 -6.21
C ASP A 92 -14.53 -21.28 -6.61
N LYS A 93 -15.61 -20.51 -6.81
CA LYS A 93 -16.91 -21.05 -7.24
C LYS A 93 -16.83 -21.67 -8.63
N THR A 94 -16.15 -21.03 -9.57
CA THR A 94 -15.99 -21.54 -10.94
C THR A 94 -15.19 -22.84 -10.95
N LEU A 95 -14.07 -22.90 -10.23
CA LEU A 95 -13.28 -24.12 -10.14
C LEU A 95 -14.07 -25.24 -9.46
N LYS A 96 -14.73 -24.95 -8.34
CA LYS A 96 -15.57 -25.91 -7.64
C LYS A 96 -16.69 -26.44 -8.54
N PHE A 97 -17.41 -25.56 -9.23
CA PHE A 97 -18.48 -25.96 -10.15
C PHE A 97 -17.95 -26.87 -11.26
N LYS A 98 -16.77 -26.61 -11.81
CA LYS A 98 -16.14 -27.50 -12.81
C LYS A 98 -15.84 -28.88 -12.22
N ILE A 99 -15.26 -28.95 -11.02
CA ILE A 99 -14.95 -30.21 -10.33
C ILE A 99 -16.24 -30.99 -10.06
N ASP A 100 -17.24 -30.35 -9.47
CA ASP A 100 -18.52 -30.96 -9.12
C ASP A 100 -19.25 -31.44 -10.38
N SER A 101 -19.27 -30.64 -11.45
CA SER A 101 -19.89 -31.00 -12.74
C SER A 101 -19.20 -32.19 -13.38
N ARG A 102 -17.86 -32.24 -13.35
CA ARG A 102 -17.12 -33.40 -13.85
C ARG A 102 -17.43 -34.63 -13.01
N SER A 103 -17.38 -34.52 -11.68
CA SER A 103 -17.67 -35.65 -10.78
C SER A 103 -19.05 -36.23 -11.05
N ALA A 104 -20.08 -35.37 -11.16
CA ALA A 104 -21.43 -35.81 -11.48
C ALA A 104 -21.52 -36.51 -12.84
N LYS A 105 -20.77 -36.01 -13.85
CA LYS A 105 -20.75 -36.62 -15.18
C LYS A 105 -20.03 -37.96 -15.22
N VAL A 106 -18.91 -38.08 -14.51
CA VAL A 106 -18.17 -39.34 -14.33
C VAL A 106 -19.07 -40.38 -13.66
N ASP A 107 -19.78 -40.01 -12.60
CA ASP A 107 -20.70 -40.90 -11.89
C ASP A 107 -21.86 -41.36 -12.80
N GLU A 108 -22.40 -40.46 -13.63
CA GLU A 108 -23.46 -40.78 -14.59
C GLU A 108 -22.96 -41.77 -15.67
N LEU A 109 -21.81 -41.49 -16.28
CA LEU A 109 -21.25 -42.33 -17.34
C LEU A 109 -20.78 -43.70 -16.81
N THR A 110 -20.24 -43.74 -15.59
CA THR A 110 -19.87 -45.00 -14.92
C THR A 110 -21.10 -45.88 -14.72
N LYS A 111 -22.25 -45.31 -14.31
CA LYS A 111 -23.52 -46.05 -14.18
C LYS A 111 -24.05 -46.55 -15.54
N GLN A 112 -23.70 -45.87 -16.63
CA GLN A 112 -24.05 -46.29 -18.00
C GLN A 112 -23.08 -47.35 -18.57
N GLY A 113 -22.04 -47.75 -17.82
CA GLY A 113 -21.11 -48.81 -18.19
C GLY A 113 -19.91 -48.36 -19.03
N PHE A 114 -19.68 -47.04 -19.17
CA PHE A 114 -18.48 -46.54 -19.83
C PHE A 114 -17.23 -46.82 -18.98
N SER A 115 -16.13 -47.15 -19.65
CA SER A 115 -14.80 -47.26 -19.03
C SER A 115 -14.21 -45.87 -18.74
N LEU A 116 -13.25 -45.80 -17.82
CA LEU A 116 -12.56 -44.53 -17.49
C LEU A 116 -11.91 -43.87 -18.73
N ASP A 117 -11.31 -44.68 -19.63
CA ASP A 117 -10.69 -44.17 -20.86
C ASP A 117 -11.71 -43.57 -21.84
N GLU A 118 -12.95 -44.07 -21.85
CA GLU A 118 -14.04 -43.49 -22.65
C GLU A 118 -14.62 -42.24 -21.99
N ILE A 119 -14.75 -42.27 -20.65
CA ILE A 119 -15.19 -41.14 -19.85
C ILE A 119 -14.24 -39.95 -20.03
N ASP A 120 -12.92 -40.16 -19.98
CA ASP A 120 -11.94 -39.09 -20.12
C ASP A 120 -11.91 -38.46 -21.53
N LYS A 121 -12.40 -39.17 -22.56
CA LYS A 121 -12.63 -38.59 -23.89
C LYS A 121 -13.88 -37.69 -23.94
N ILE A 122 -14.87 -37.94 -23.08
CA ILE A 122 -16.14 -37.21 -23.02
C ILE A 122 -16.06 -36.02 -22.05
N CYS A 123 -15.51 -36.24 -20.86
CA CYS A 123 -15.28 -35.23 -19.82
C CYS A 123 -13.83 -35.30 -19.32
N PRO A 124 -12.89 -34.65 -20.01
CA PRO A 124 -11.47 -34.66 -19.67
C PRO A 124 -11.22 -34.30 -18.20
N VAL A 125 -10.17 -34.89 -17.62
CA VAL A 125 -9.69 -34.55 -16.28
C VAL A 125 -9.32 -33.07 -16.23
N ILE A 126 -9.72 -32.39 -15.15
CA ILE A 126 -9.24 -31.05 -14.85
C ILE A 126 -7.76 -31.18 -14.52
N ARG A 127 -6.90 -30.64 -15.38
CA ARG A 127 -5.44 -30.77 -15.23
C ARG A 127 -4.96 -29.95 -14.03
N ASP A 128 -3.93 -30.44 -13.35
CA ASP A 128 -3.29 -29.74 -12.23
C ASP A 128 -2.80 -28.34 -12.64
N GLU A 129 -2.38 -28.17 -13.89
CA GLU A 129 -2.01 -26.87 -14.49
C GLU A 129 -3.16 -25.85 -14.40
N GLU A 130 -4.41 -26.28 -14.63
CA GLU A 130 -5.57 -25.39 -14.59
C GLU A 130 -5.89 -24.97 -13.15
N ILE A 131 -5.75 -25.89 -12.20
CA ILE A 131 -5.89 -25.60 -10.76
C ILE A 131 -4.80 -24.63 -10.32
N ALA A 132 -3.55 -24.89 -10.73
CA ALA A 132 -2.41 -24.04 -10.41
C ALA A 132 -2.57 -22.62 -10.98
N LEU A 133 -3.11 -22.47 -12.19
CA LEU A 133 -3.41 -21.16 -12.78
C LEU A 133 -4.46 -20.38 -11.98
N VAL A 134 -5.50 -21.07 -11.48
CA VAL A 134 -6.52 -20.44 -10.62
C VAL A 134 -5.90 -19.96 -9.30
N GLU A 135 -5.08 -20.79 -8.66
CA GLU A 135 -4.39 -20.41 -7.42
C GLU A 135 -3.38 -19.28 -7.65
N GLN A 136 -2.59 -19.34 -8.72
CA GLN A 136 -1.70 -18.25 -9.11
C GLN A 136 -2.49 -16.94 -9.28
N LYS A 137 -3.65 -16.99 -9.93
CA LYS A 137 -4.46 -15.79 -10.12
C LYS A 137 -4.98 -15.22 -8.81
N LYS A 138 -5.35 -16.08 -7.86
CA LYS A 138 -5.77 -15.67 -6.51
C LYS A 138 -4.62 -15.01 -5.75
N GLU A 139 -3.41 -15.54 -5.86
CA GLU A 139 -2.22 -14.94 -5.23
C GLU A 139 -1.85 -13.60 -5.87
N GLU A 140 -1.92 -13.47 -7.19
CA GLU A 140 -1.75 -12.17 -7.88
C GLU A 140 -2.74 -11.13 -7.34
N LEU A 141 -4.03 -11.50 -7.24
CA LEU A 141 -5.07 -10.62 -6.71
C LEU A 141 -4.82 -10.24 -5.24
N LYS A 142 -4.32 -11.15 -4.41
CA LYS A 142 -3.94 -10.80 -3.02
C LYS A 142 -2.74 -9.86 -2.99
N SER A 143 -1.75 -10.10 -3.85
CA SER A 143 -0.58 -9.22 -3.99
C SER A 143 -0.98 -7.81 -4.42
N ASP A 144 -1.98 -7.69 -5.29
CA ASP A 144 -2.53 -6.40 -5.71
C ASP A 144 -3.12 -5.61 -4.54
N ILE A 145 -3.85 -6.27 -3.63
CA ILE A 145 -4.35 -5.61 -2.39
C ILE A 145 -3.16 -5.06 -1.59
N SER A 146 -2.15 -5.87 -1.33
CA SER A 146 -0.99 -5.44 -0.54
C SER A 146 -0.22 -4.28 -1.19
N ALA A 147 -0.10 -4.28 -2.51
CA ALA A 147 0.52 -3.17 -3.25
C ALA A 147 -0.30 -1.88 -3.14
N ILE A 148 -1.63 -1.96 -3.24
CA ILE A 148 -2.54 -0.82 -3.10
C ILE A 148 -2.49 -0.27 -1.66
N GLU A 149 -2.50 -1.14 -0.66
CA GLU A 149 -2.37 -0.74 0.76
C GLU A 149 -1.04 -0.04 1.04
N ALA A 150 0.06 -0.58 0.51
CA ALA A 150 1.39 0.02 0.62
C ALA A 150 1.44 1.41 -0.04
N PHE A 151 0.87 1.54 -1.25
CA PHE A 151 0.77 2.80 -1.96
C PHE A 151 -0.07 3.85 -1.21
N CYS A 152 -1.25 3.46 -0.73
CA CYS A 152 -2.14 4.36 0.03
C CYS A 152 -1.53 4.79 1.37
N SER A 153 -0.67 3.94 1.95
CA SER A 153 0.05 4.23 3.20
C SER A 153 1.35 5.02 2.98
N ASP A 154 1.74 5.31 1.73
CA ASP A 154 2.98 6.03 1.39
C ASP A 154 2.80 7.56 1.41
N ALA A 155 1.76 8.05 2.10
CA ALA A 155 1.56 9.48 2.29
C ALA A 155 2.79 10.12 2.96
N PRO A 156 3.21 11.32 2.51
CA PRO A 156 2.58 12.17 1.51
C PRO A 156 3.02 11.92 0.05
N GLU A 157 3.91 10.96 -0.20
CA GLU A 157 4.62 10.81 -1.48
C GLU A 157 3.81 10.07 -2.57
N PHE A 158 3.05 9.04 -2.18
CA PHE A 158 2.28 8.17 -3.08
C PHE A 158 3.11 7.67 -4.26
N ARG A 159 4.19 6.93 -3.99
CA ARG A 159 5.11 6.43 -5.03
C ARG A 159 4.44 5.39 -5.91
N ILE A 160 4.24 5.75 -7.18
CA ILE A 160 3.70 4.85 -8.21
C ILE A 160 4.56 3.57 -8.37
N SER A 161 5.86 3.63 -8.07
CA SER A 161 6.75 2.47 -8.10
C SER A 161 6.41 1.37 -7.07
N LEU A 162 5.53 1.66 -6.10
CA LEU A 162 4.99 0.65 -5.17
C LEU A 162 3.88 -0.18 -5.79
N LEU A 163 3.36 0.24 -6.95
CA LEU A 163 2.33 -0.48 -7.69
C LEU A 163 2.98 -1.33 -8.80
N PRO A 164 2.47 -2.54 -9.05
CA PRO A 164 2.78 -3.27 -10.27
C PRO A 164 2.26 -2.52 -11.50
N GLU A 165 2.84 -2.81 -12.67
CA GLU A 165 2.61 -2.07 -13.90
C GLU A 165 1.13 -1.98 -14.28
N HIS A 166 0.39 -3.09 -14.20
CA HIS A 166 -1.04 -3.13 -14.55
C HIS A 166 -1.90 -2.24 -13.65
N LEU A 167 -1.53 -2.06 -12.37
CA LEU A 167 -2.22 -1.14 -11.46
C LEU A 167 -1.82 0.32 -11.70
N ALA A 168 -0.56 0.57 -12.05
CA ALA A 168 -0.09 1.91 -12.42
C ALA A 168 -0.80 2.44 -13.67
N GLU A 169 -1.18 1.56 -14.59
CA GLU A 169 -1.91 1.91 -15.81
C GLU A 169 -3.37 2.32 -15.58
N LEU A 170 -4.01 1.90 -14.47
CA LEU A 170 -5.36 2.36 -14.10
C LEU A 170 -5.45 3.89 -13.96
N GLY A 171 -4.32 4.55 -13.69
CA GLY A 171 -4.22 6.01 -13.61
C GLY A 171 -4.07 6.72 -14.95
N LYS A 172 -3.72 5.98 -16.02
CA LYS A 172 -3.55 6.53 -17.38
C LYS A 172 -4.84 6.47 -18.21
N LEU A 173 -5.78 5.60 -17.82
CA LEU A 173 -7.08 5.45 -18.46
C LEU A 173 -8.01 6.59 -18.01
N ASN A 174 -8.01 7.68 -18.79
CA ASN A 174 -9.00 8.77 -18.75
C ASN A 174 -9.77 8.78 -20.07
#